data_AF-A0A8T0XCB5-F1
#
_entry.id   AF-A0A8T0XCB5-F1
#
_cell.length_a   1.000
_cell.length_b   1.000
_cell.length_c   1.000
_cell.angle_alpha   90.00
_cell.angle_beta   90.00
_cell.angle_gamma   90.00
#
_symmetry.space_group_name_H-M   'P 1'
#
loop_
_entity.id
_entity.type
_entity.pdbx_description
1 polymer ?
#
loop_
_entity_poly.entity_id
_entity_poly.type
_entity_poly.pdbx_seq_one_letter_code
_entity_poly.pdbx_strand_id
1 'polypeptide(L)'
;MAAAVACRKRSATPFLDEVLPAPPHLAKRGRFSQCPGAAAAQRPPYLAFDLLDALRRVFSDAGPGELEACFAASGRDLDATVEACRARQRQAREREAAAARVASAAARDDCGGMEECAGVLVEQMSVAADVADARGRASLILKLIEGAVANRAAVAAEVRAAALLEDNAALKARAEELERDNGVLRRGVAAQHRRQEELERDNGVLKRGVATLHRRHEQAERAAAELKKKEAELAAANYALGVQARGADSRRFQVFRGPDVF
;
A
#
# COMPACT_ATOMS: atom_id res chain seq x y z
N MET A 1 14.34 -23.89 29.11
CA MET A 1 14.66 -25.33 29.20
C MET A 1 15.28 -25.76 27.89
N ALA A 2 16.18 -26.74 27.89
CA ALA A 2 16.80 -27.27 26.68
C ALA A 2 16.36 -28.72 26.44
N ALA A 3 16.25 -29.10 25.17
CA ALA A 3 16.19 -30.48 24.72
C ALA A 3 17.00 -30.60 23.42
N ALA A 4 17.95 -31.53 23.40
CA ALA A 4 18.78 -31.88 22.25
C ALA A 4 18.82 -33.42 22.16
N VAL A 5 19.76 -33.98 21.38
CA VAL A 5 20.01 -35.44 21.24
C VAL A 5 18.95 -36.16 20.38
N ALA A 6 19.30 -36.95 19.35
CA ALA A 6 20.59 -37.12 18.67
C ALA A 6 20.41 -37.71 17.24
N CYS A 7 21.49 -37.67 16.47
CA CYS A 7 21.64 -38.38 15.20
C CYS A 7 21.66 -39.91 15.37
N ARG A 8 21.28 -40.65 14.31
CA ARG A 8 22.08 -41.81 13.88
C ARG A 8 21.98 -42.06 12.37
N LYS A 9 22.88 -42.90 11.85
CA LYS A 9 23.20 -43.06 10.42
C LYS A 9 23.14 -44.54 10.02
N ARG A 10 22.76 -44.77 8.74
CA ARG A 10 23.21 -45.84 7.83
C ARG A 10 22.85 -47.31 8.09
N SER A 11 22.19 -47.87 7.06
CA SER A 11 22.57 -49.06 6.27
C SER A 11 22.43 -50.50 6.79
N ALA A 12 22.35 -51.39 5.79
CA ALA A 12 22.71 -52.83 5.76
C ALA A 12 21.55 -53.85 5.87
N THR A 13 21.27 -54.52 4.74
CA THR A 13 21.01 -55.97 4.69
C THR A 13 22.28 -56.73 5.09
N PRO A 14 22.21 -57.93 5.69
CA PRO A 14 22.52 -59.13 4.89
C PRO A 14 21.91 -60.47 5.37
N PHE A 15 21.94 -61.49 4.48
CA PHE A 15 22.27 -62.92 4.75
C PHE A 15 21.33 -63.78 5.64
N LEU A 16 21.21 -65.12 5.52
CA LEU A 16 21.74 -66.16 4.60
C LEU A 16 20.85 -67.44 4.67
N ASP A 17 21.03 -68.37 3.71
CA ASP A 17 20.92 -69.86 3.82
C ASP A 17 19.65 -70.55 4.41
N GLU A 18 19.37 -71.85 4.25
CA GLU A 18 19.96 -73.00 3.49
C GLU A 18 18.75 -73.90 3.04
N VAL A 19 18.81 -74.98 2.24
CA VAL A 19 19.48 -76.29 2.43
C VAL A 19 19.46 -77.07 1.08
N LEU A 20 20.49 -77.87 0.80
CA LEU A 20 20.67 -78.79 -0.35
C LEU A 20 20.22 -80.25 -0.01
N PRO A 21 19.90 -81.17 -0.97
CA PRO A 21 20.93 -81.79 -1.86
C PRO A 21 20.43 -82.26 -3.25
N ALA A 22 21.27 -83.00 -3.99
CA ALA A 22 21.10 -83.33 -5.42
C ALA A 22 21.29 -84.85 -5.77
N PRO A 23 21.80 -85.31 -6.94
CA PRO A 23 21.24 -86.46 -7.70
C PRO A 23 22.03 -87.78 -7.52
N PRO A 24 21.78 -88.90 -8.27
CA PRO A 24 22.20 -89.13 -9.69
C PRO A 24 21.02 -89.68 -10.57
N HIS A 25 21.10 -90.36 -11.75
CA HIS A 25 22.17 -91.04 -12.52
C HIS A 25 21.94 -91.06 -14.07
N LEU A 26 23.04 -90.98 -14.85
CA LEU A 26 23.45 -91.78 -16.04
C LEU A 26 22.55 -92.12 -17.27
N ALA A 27 23.26 -92.25 -18.42
CA ALA A 27 22.92 -92.91 -19.70
C ALA A 27 21.96 -92.17 -20.68
N LYS A 28 22.11 -92.23 -22.02
CA LYS A 28 23.09 -92.96 -22.88
C LYS A 28 23.40 -92.18 -24.19
N ARG A 29 24.40 -92.62 -24.95
CA ARG A 29 24.92 -91.95 -26.18
C ARG A 29 24.03 -92.12 -27.42
N GLY A 30 24.09 -91.15 -28.34
CA GLY A 30 23.88 -91.32 -29.79
C GLY A 30 24.96 -90.55 -30.59
N ARG A 31 25.36 -91.03 -31.78
CA ARG A 31 26.35 -90.37 -32.67
C ARG A 31 26.03 -90.59 -34.14
N PHE A 32 25.83 -89.49 -34.88
CA PHE A 32 26.10 -89.33 -36.32
C PHE A 32 26.51 -87.85 -36.50
N SER A 33 27.58 -87.39 -37.16
CA SER A 33 28.53 -87.89 -38.18
C SER A 33 28.28 -87.37 -39.60
N GLN A 34 28.79 -86.15 -39.86
CA GLN A 34 29.03 -85.53 -41.19
C GLN A 34 27.74 -85.19 -42.00
N CYS A 35 27.74 -84.27 -42.97
CA CYS A 35 28.84 -83.60 -43.70
C CYS A 35 28.78 -82.06 -43.64
N PRO A 36 29.90 -81.35 -43.92
CA PRO A 36 29.90 -79.91 -44.20
C PRO A 36 29.56 -79.62 -45.67
N GLY A 37 28.98 -78.44 -45.94
CA GLY A 37 28.87 -77.88 -47.29
C GLY A 37 27.50 -78.01 -47.97
N ALA A 38 26.62 -77.06 -47.69
CA ALA A 38 25.56 -76.65 -48.61
C ALA A 38 25.60 -75.12 -48.72
N ALA A 39 25.32 -74.58 -49.91
CA ALA A 39 25.64 -73.20 -50.27
C ALA A 39 25.11 -72.15 -49.28
N ALA A 40 25.89 -71.08 -49.09
CA ALA A 40 25.36 -69.84 -48.56
C ALA A 40 24.30 -69.30 -49.53
N ALA A 41 23.03 -69.58 -49.23
CA ALA A 41 21.90 -68.97 -49.91
C ALA A 41 21.96 -67.46 -49.63
N GLN A 42 22.50 -66.72 -50.59
CA GLN A 42 22.58 -65.27 -50.53
C GLN A 42 21.14 -64.72 -50.47
N ARG A 43 20.66 -64.41 -49.26
CA ARG A 43 19.60 -63.41 -49.14
C ARG A 43 20.14 -62.13 -49.77
N PRO A 44 19.45 -61.55 -50.76
CA PRO A 44 19.81 -60.25 -51.28
C PRO A 44 20.02 -59.24 -50.14
N PRO A 45 20.90 -58.24 -50.31
CA PRO A 45 20.95 -57.09 -49.42
C PRO A 45 19.72 -56.21 -49.67
N TYR A 46 18.54 -56.71 -49.30
CA TYR A 46 17.42 -55.83 -49.00
C TYR A 46 17.91 -54.84 -47.95
N LEU A 47 17.65 -53.55 -48.16
CA LEU A 47 17.97 -52.53 -47.17
C LEU A 47 17.35 -52.93 -45.83
N ALA A 48 18.19 -53.14 -44.82
CA ALA A 48 17.76 -53.34 -43.44
C ALA A 48 17.29 -51.99 -42.89
N PHE A 49 16.15 -51.53 -43.42
CA PHE A 49 15.48 -50.31 -43.03
C PHE A 49 14.93 -50.54 -41.62
N ASP A 50 15.64 -50.07 -40.60
CA ASP A 50 15.11 -50.14 -39.24
C ASP A 50 13.88 -49.25 -39.18
N LEU A 51 12.73 -49.89 -39.01
CA LEU A 51 11.41 -49.26 -39.00
C LEU A 51 11.30 -48.25 -37.85
N LEU A 52 12.03 -48.47 -36.76
CA LEU A 52 12.13 -47.50 -35.67
C LEU A 52 12.91 -46.24 -36.06
N ASP A 53 13.99 -46.35 -36.83
CA ASP A 53 14.71 -45.16 -37.34
C ASP A 53 13.92 -44.41 -38.41
N ALA A 54 13.10 -45.09 -39.19
CA ALA A 54 12.13 -44.44 -40.08
C ALA A 54 11.08 -43.66 -39.28
N LEU A 55 10.49 -44.26 -38.24
CA LEU A 55 9.53 -43.60 -37.35
C LEU A 55 10.16 -42.42 -36.59
N ARG A 56 11.40 -42.55 -36.07
CA ARG A 56 12.13 -41.48 -35.36
C ARG A 56 12.33 -40.23 -36.23
N ARG A 57 12.46 -40.40 -37.56
CA ARG A 57 12.54 -39.28 -38.53
C ARG A 57 11.20 -38.60 -38.80
N VAL A 58 10.09 -39.31 -38.65
CA VAL A 58 8.72 -38.78 -38.84
C VAL A 58 8.20 -38.13 -37.55
N PHE A 59 8.63 -38.64 -36.39
CA PHE A 59 8.24 -38.16 -35.07
C PHE A 59 9.46 -37.63 -34.30
N SER A 60 10.11 -36.61 -34.84
CA SER A 60 11.27 -35.91 -34.23
C SER A 60 11.04 -35.46 -32.79
N ASP A 61 9.78 -35.15 -32.47
CA ASP A 61 9.36 -34.52 -31.22
C ASP A 61 8.99 -35.56 -30.14
N ALA A 62 8.98 -36.85 -30.48
CA ALA A 62 8.65 -37.93 -29.56
C ALA A 62 9.91 -38.48 -28.89
N GLY A 63 9.85 -38.77 -27.58
CA GLY A 63 10.98 -39.40 -26.89
C GLY A 63 11.28 -40.79 -27.48
N PRO A 64 12.56 -41.18 -27.70
CA PRO A 64 12.89 -42.44 -28.37
C PRO A 64 12.28 -43.66 -27.67
N GLY A 65 12.32 -43.68 -26.33
CA GLY A 65 11.67 -44.73 -25.53
C GLY A 65 10.13 -44.69 -25.53
N GLU A 66 9.50 -43.55 -25.81
CA GLU A 66 8.04 -43.48 -26.00
C GLU A 66 7.64 -44.07 -27.35
N LEU A 67 8.41 -43.77 -28.40
CA LEU A 67 8.20 -44.29 -29.75
C LEU A 67 8.40 -45.81 -29.80
N GLU A 68 9.43 -46.32 -29.11
CA GLU A 68 9.67 -47.75 -28.92
C GLU A 68 8.55 -48.43 -28.14
N ALA A 69 8.02 -47.79 -27.08
CA ALA A 69 6.87 -48.30 -26.34
C ALA A 69 5.59 -48.35 -27.18
N CYS A 70 5.32 -47.32 -28.00
CA CYS A 70 4.22 -47.33 -28.97
C CYS A 70 4.40 -48.44 -30.01
N PHE A 71 5.59 -48.60 -30.59
CA PHE A 71 5.87 -49.65 -31.59
C PHE A 71 5.74 -51.06 -31.00
N ALA A 72 6.13 -51.26 -29.74
CA ALA A 72 5.94 -52.53 -29.04
C ALA A 72 4.45 -52.80 -28.72
N ALA A 73 3.71 -51.79 -28.26
CA ALA A 73 2.29 -51.90 -27.94
C ALA A 73 1.42 -52.16 -29.19
N SER A 74 1.77 -51.57 -30.34
CA SER A 74 1.13 -51.79 -31.64
C SER A 74 1.57 -53.09 -32.32
N GLY A 75 2.17 -54.04 -31.60
CA GLY A 75 2.56 -55.36 -32.14
C GLY A 75 3.65 -55.30 -33.23
N ARG A 76 4.41 -54.20 -33.31
CA ARG A 76 5.33 -53.84 -34.40
C ARG A 76 4.67 -53.54 -35.76
N ASP A 77 3.36 -53.31 -35.81
CA ASP A 77 2.74 -52.73 -37.00
C ASP A 77 3.10 -51.24 -37.15
N LEU A 78 3.38 -50.83 -38.39
CA LEU A 78 3.76 -49.46 -38.74
C LEU A 78 2.57 -48.51 -38.66
N ASP A 79 1.45 -48.82 -39.30
CA ASP A 79 0.33 -47.89 -39.41
C ASP A 79 -0.35 -47.69 -38.05
N ALA A 80 -0.60 -48.76 -37.29
CA ALA A 80 -1.09 -48.66 -35.91
C ALA A 80 -0.14 -47.86 -35.00
N THR A 81 1.19 -47.93 -35.20
CA THR A 81 2.15 -47.08 -34.47
C THR A 81 2.05 -45.62 -34.91
N VAL A 82 1.97 -45.35 -36.21
CA VAL A 82 1.82 -44.00 -36.76
C VAL A 82 0.52 -43.35 -36.28
N GLU A 83 -0.59 -44.08 -36.24
CA GLU A 83 -1.87 -43.59 -35.72
C GLU A 83 -1.82 -43.36 -34.21
N ALA A 84 -1.26 -44.30 -33.43
CA ALA A 84 -1.12 -44.14 -31.97
C ALA A 84 -0.25 -42.92 -31.60
N CYS A 85 0.86 -42.71 -32.29
CA CYS A 85 1.73 -41.53 -32.09
C CYS A 85 1.02 -40.23 -32.47
N ARG A 86 0.28 -40.19 -33.59
CA ARG A 86 -0.53 -39.03 -33.99
C ARG A 86 -1.67 -38.74 -33.00
N ALA A 87 -2.33 -39.77 -32.47
CA ALA A 87 -3.37 -39.62 -31.45
C ALA A 87 -2.79 -39.07 -30.13
N ARG A 88 -1.64 -39.58 -29.68
CA ARG A 88 -0.91 -39.08 -28.50
C ARG A 88 -0.48 -37.61 -28.67
N GLN A 89 -0.01 -37.22 -29.85
CA GLN A 89 0.30 -35.82 -30.17
C GLN A 89 -0.93 -34.90 -30.16
N ARG A 90 -2.09 -35.37 -30.65
CA ARG A 90 -3.36 -34.61 -30.54
C ARG A 90 -3.75 -34.39 -29.07
N GLN A 91 -3.78 -35.45 -28.27
CA GLN A 91 -4.08 -35.35 -26.84
C GLN A 91 -3.09 -34.45 -26.07
N ALA A 92 -1.80 -34.45 -26.44
CA ALA A 92 -0.82 -33.55 -25.85
C ALA A 92 -1.16 -32.07 -26.14
N ARG A 93 -1.45 -31.74 -27.41
CA ARG A 93 -1.86 -30.39 -27.83
C ARG A 93 -3.20 -29.95 -27.24
N GLU A 94 -4.15 -30.88 -27.08
CA GLU A 94 -5.44 -30.64 -26.41
C GLU A 94 -5.25 -30.30 -24.92
N ARG A 95 -4.38 -31.05 -24.23
CA ARG A 95 -4.01 -30.78 -22.82
C ARG A 95 -3.28 -29.45 -22.67
N GLU A 96 -2.37 -29.13 -23.58
CA GLU A 96 -1.65 -27.85 -23.61
C GLU A 96 -2.60 -26.67 -23.89
N ALA A 97 -3.52 -26.80 -24.85
CA ALA A 97 -4.54 -25.79 -25.14
C ALA A 97 -5.55 -25.63 -23.99
N ALA A 98 -5.90 -26.71 -23.27
CA ALA A 98 -6.71 -26.63 -22.06
C ALA A 98 -5.96 -25.95 -20.91
N ALA A 99 -4.67 -26.27 -20.71
CA ALA A 99 -3.81 -25.60 -19.73
C ALA A 99 -3.63 -24.10 -20.04
N ALA A 100 -3.47 -23.74 -21.32
CA ALA A 100 -3.40 -22.36 -21.77
C ALA A 100 -4.72 -21.60 -21.52
N ARG A 101 -5.89 -22.20 -21.85
CA ARG A 101 -7.20 -21.63 -21.52
C ARG A 101 -7.36 -21.40 -20.02
N VAL A 102 -7.03 -22.39 -19.18
CA VAL A 102 -7.09 -22.27 -17.71
C VAL A 102 -6.13 -21.18 -17.21
N ALA A 103 -4.91 -21.08 -17.75
CA ALA A 103 -3.97 -20.04 -17.37
C ALA A 103 -4.49 -18.64 -17.75
N SER A 104 -5.03 -18.45 -18.95
CA SER A 104 -5.62 -17.17 -19.35
C SER A 104 -6.89 -16.82 -18.58
N ALA A 105 -7.74 -17.82 -18.29
CA ALA A 105 -8.99 -17.63 -17.59
C ALA A 105 -8.77 -17.31 -16.10
N ALA A 106 -7.91 -18.08 -15.41
CA ALA A 106 -7.54 -17.81 -14.02
C ALA A 106 -6.78 -16.48 -13.86
N ALA A 107 -6.07 -16.01 -14.90
CA ALA A 107 -5.43 -14.69 -14.93
C ALA A 107 -6.43 -13.51 -15.02
N ARG A 108 -7.73 -13.74 -15.26
CA ARG A 108 -8.77 -12.69 -15.25
C ARG A 108 -9.29 -12.41 -13.84
N ASP A 109 -9.44 -11.13 -13.50
CA ASP A 109 -10.03 -10.64 -12.23
C ASP A 109 -11.58 -10.57 -12.25
N ASP A 110 -12.20 -11.05 -13.33
CA ASP A 110 -13.66 -11.11 -13.45
C ASP A 110 -14.24 -12.43 -12.91
N CYS A 111 -15.54 -12.45 -12.64
CA CYS A 111 -16.24 -13.65 -12.17
C CYS A 111 -16.23 -14.77 -13.24
N GLY A 112 -16.14 -14.40 -14.53
CA GLY A 112 -16.18 -15.33 -15.66
C GLY A 112 -14.93 -16.21 -15.77
N GLY A 113 -13.75 -15.70 -15.40
CA GLY A 113 -12.50 -16.47 -15.46
C GLY A 113 -12.53 -17.76 -14.62
N MET A 114 -13.16 -17.73 -13.44
CA MET A 114 -13.31 -18.93 -12.59
C MET A 114 -14.38 -19.89 -13.13
N GLU A 115 -15.45 -19.37 -13.74
CA GLU A 115 -16.50 -20.17 -14.39
C GLU A 115 -15.95 -20.87 -15.65
N GLU A 116 -15.14 -20.17 -16.46
CA GLU A 116 -14.41 -20.72 -17.60
C GLU A 116 -13.43 -21.83 -17.16
N CYS A 117 -12.69 -21.61 -16.06
CA CYS A 117 -11.83 -22.65 -15.47
C CYS A 117 -12.61 -23.89 -15.02
N ALA A 118 -13.79 -23.72 -14.42
CA ALA A 118 -14.66 -24.83 -14.04
C ALA A 118 -15.23 -25.57 -15.26
N GLY A 119 -15.58 -24.84 -16.33
CA GLY A 119 -16.00 -25.42 -17.61
C GLY A 119 -14.92 -26.29 -18.23
N VAL A 120 -13.67 -25.79 -18.33
CA VAL A 120 -12.54 -26.56 -18.86
C VAL A 120 -12.19 -27.76 -17.96
N LEU A 121 -12.36 -27.65 -16.64
CA LEU A 121 -12.22 -28.79 -15.72
C LEU A 121 -13.21 -29.92 -16.04
N VAL A 122 -14.50 -29.60 -16.23
CA VAL A 122 -15.53 -30.59 -16.56
C VAL A 122 -15.32 -31.17 -17.96
N GLU A 123 -14.96 -30.34 -18.95
CA GLU A 123 -14.59 -30.76 -20.31
C GLU A 123 -13.43 -31.77 -20.31
N GLN A 124 -12.36 -31.47 -19.56
CA GLN A 124 -11.19 -32.34 -19.50
C GLN A 124 -11.42 -33.61 -18.68
N MET A 125 -12.35 -33.60 -17.72
CA MET A 125 -12.75 -34.81 -16.98
C MET A 125 -13.70 -35.71 -17.78
N SER A 126 -14.54 -35.17 -18.66
CA SER A 126 -15.45 -35.98 -19.50
C SER A 126 -14.75 -36.62 -20.71
N VAL A 127 -13.62 -36.05 -21.16
CA VAL A 127 -12.75 -36.59 -22.23
C VAL A 127 -11.57 -37.42 -21.66
N ALA A 128 -11.63 -37.79 -20.38
CA ALA A 128 -10.65 -38.66 -19.74
C ALA A 128 -10.86 -40.14 -20.12
N ALA A 129 -9.76 -40.87 -20.31
CA ALA A 129 -9.83 -42.29 -20.66
C ALA A 129 -10.26 -43.20 -19.48
N ASP A 130 -9.91 -42.80 -18.26
CA ASP A 130 -10.26 -43.48 -17.02
C ASP A 130 -10.26 -42.50 -15.82
N VAL A 131 -10.59 -43.00 -14.63
CA VAL A 131 -10.69 -42.21 -13.39
C VAL A 131 -9.33 -41.66 -12.92
N ALA A 132 -8.22 -42.32 -13.24
CA ALA A 132 -6.88 -41.84 -12.93
C ALA A 132 -6.42 -40.73 -13.89
N ASP A 133 -6.72 -40.84 -15.20
CA ASP A 133 -6.51 -39.75 -16.16
C ASP A 133 -7.37 -38.52 -15.81
N ALA A 134 -8.64 -38.73 -15.45
CA ALA A 134 -9.53 -37.66 -14.99
C ALA A 134 -8.95 -36.94 -13.76
N ARG A 135 -8.48 -37.71 -12.76
CA ARG A 135 -7.81 -37.17 -11.55
C ARG A 135 -6.50 -36.45 -11.89
N GLY A 136 -5.74 -36.95 -12.86
CA GLY A 136 -4.50 -36.33 -13.34
C GLY A 136 -4.75 -34.96 -13.98
N ARG A 137 -5.70 -34.89 -14.91
CA ARG A 137 -6.14 -33.64 -15.56
C ARG A 137 -6.70 -32.65 -14.53
N ALA A 138 -7.57 -33.11 -13.64
CA ALA A 138 -8.12 -32.27 -12.56
C ALA A 138 -7.02 -31.71 -11.65
N SER A 139 -6.04 -32.53 -11.23
CA SER A 139 -4.92 -32.06 -10.42
C SER A 139 -4.01 -31.07 -11.15
N LEU A 140 -3.87 -31.16 -12.48
CA LEU A 140 -3.11 -30.18 -13.26
C LEU A 140 -3.85 -28.84 -13.31
N ILE A 141 -5.13 -28.87 -13.67
CA ILE A 141 -5.99 -27.68 -13.79
C ILE A 141 -6.08 -26.93 -12.46
N LEU A 142 -6.32 -27.64 -11.35
CA LEU A 142 -6.41 -27.02 -10.02
C LEU A 142 -5.08 -26.36 -9.59
N LYS A 143 -3.92 -26.94 -9.93
CA LYS A 143 -2.61 -26.33 -9.65
C LYS A 143 -2.34 -25.07 -10.49
N LEU A 144 -2.82 -25.03 -11.73
CA LEU A 144 -2.71 -23.83 -12.58
C LEU A 144 -3.58 -22.69 -12.01
N ILE A 145 -4.79 -23.00 -11.55
CA ILE A 145 -5.69 -22.05 -10.87
C ILE A 145 -5.06 -21.57 -9.56
N GLU A 146 -4.55 -22.47 -8.72
CA GLU A 146 -3.86 -22.16 -7.45
C GLU A 146 -2.68 -21.20 -7.67
N GLY A 147 -1.81 -21.49 -8.64
CA GLY A 147 -0.69 -20.63 -9.00
C GLY A 147 -1.10 -19.26 -9.54
N ALA A 148 -2.12 -19.20 -10.39
CA ALA A 148 -2.64 -17.93 -10.92
C ALA A 148 -3.27 -17.06 -9.82
N VAL A 149 -4.07 -17.65 -8.93
CA VAL A 149 -4.69 -16.97 -7.78
C VAL A 149 -3.63 -16.50 -6.78
N ALA A 150 -2.59 -17.30 -6.51
CA ALA A 150 -1.47 -16.89 -5.66
C ALA A 150 -0.68 -15.72 -6.26
N ASN A 151 -0.38 -15.76 -7.56
CA ASN A 151 0.29 -14.66 -8.26
C ASN A 151 -0.54 -13.37 -8.25
N ARG A 152 -1.86 -13.46 -8.48
CA ARG A 152 -2.78 -12.32 -8.31
C ARG A 152 -2.74 -11.77 -6.90
N ALA A 153 -2.82 -12.64 -5.88
CA ALA A 153 -2.83 -12.22 -4.49
C ALA A 153 -1.55 -11.47 -4.10
N ALA A 154 -0.39 -11.88 -4.64
CA ALA A 154 0.88 -11.17 -4.49
C ALA A 154 0.83 -9.78 -5.16
N VAL A 155 0.48 -9.68 -6.45
CA VAL A 155 0.41 -8.40 -7.18
C VAL A 155 -0.61 -7.45 -6.54
N ALA A 156 -1.77 -7.95 -6.11
CA ALA A 156 -2.78 -7.16 -5.41
C ALA A 156 -2.31 -6.69 -4.02
N ALA A 157 -1.45 -7.45 -3.33
CA ALA A 157 -0.82 -7.04 -2.09
C ALA A 157 0.25 -5.95 -2.33
N GLU A 158 1.06 -6.08 -3.37
CA GLU A 158 2.06 -5.07 -3.76
C GLU A 158 1.41 -3.73 -4.15
N VAL A 159 0.36 -3.75 -4.97
CA VAL A 159 -0.41 -2.54 -5.35
C VAL A 159 -1.05 -1.88 -4.12
N ARG A 160 -1.60 -2.67 -3.19
CA ARG A 160 -2.14 -2.14 -1.91
C ARG A 160 -1.04 -1.57 -1.01
N ALA A 161 0.14 -2.19 -0.96
CA ALA A 161 1.27 -1.69 -0.20
C ALA A 161 1.80 -0.37 -0.77
N ALA A 162 1.87 -0.23 -2.10
CA ALA A 162 2.23 1.01 -2.76
C ALA A 162 1.25 2.15 -2.43
N ALA A 163 -0.06 1.91 -2.59
CA ALA A 163 -1.10 2.89 -2.24
C ALA A 163 -1.04 3.32 -0.77
N LEU A 164 -0.85 2.37 0.16
CA LEU A 164 -0.68 2.67 1.58
C LEU A 164 0.58 3.48 1.90
N LEU A 165 1.65 3.35 1.11
CA LEU A 165 2.86 4.18 1.26
C LEU A 165 2.62 5.61 0.75
N GLU A 166 1.90 5.79 -0.36
CA GLU A 166 1.52 7.10 -0.89
C GLU A 166 0.56 7.83 0.08
N ASP A 167 -0.47 7.15 0.59
CA ASP A 167 -1.38 7.69 1.61
C ASP A 167 -0.62 8.12 2.87
N ASN A 168 0.33 7.31 3.34
CA ASN A 168 1.18 7.66 4.49
C ASN A 168 2.07 8.87 4.22
N ALA A 169 2.56 9.07 2.99
CA ALA A 169 3.33 10.25 2.62
C ALA A 169 2.44 11.51 2.58
N ALA A 170 1.25 11.41 1.98
CA ALA A 170 0.27 12.50 1.93
C ALA A 170 -0.24 12.93 3.31
N LEU A 171 -0.50 11.96 4.21
CA LEU A 171 -0.90 12.23 5.60
C LEU A 171 0.21 12.92 6.40
N LYS A 172 1.48 12.54 6.22
CA LYS A 172 2.63 13.21 6.84
C LYS A 172 2.78 14.65 6.36
N ALA A 173 2.69 14.88 5.04
CA ALA A 173 2.78 16.23 4.48
C ALA A 173 1.70 17.17 5.06
N ARG A 174 0.45 16.68 5.17
CA ARG A 174 -0.66 17.42 5.80
C ARG A 174 -0.45 17.67 7.29
N ALA A 175 0.15 16.73 8.03
CA ALA A 175 0.46 16.92 9.44
C ALA A 175 1.49 18.05 9.64
N GLU A 176 2.56 18.07 8.85
CA GLU A 176 3.56 19.14 8.91
C GLU A 176 2.99 20.52 8.48
N GLU A 177 2.05 20.55 7.52
CA GLU A 177 1.33 21.77 7.13
C GLU A 177 0.50 22.33 8.30
N LEU A 178 -0.27 21.47 8.97
CA LEU A 178 -1.03 21.84 10.18
C LEU A 178 -0.12 22.28 11.34
N GLU A 179 1.09 21.73 11.49
CA GLU A 179 2.07 22.19 12.47
C GLU A 179 2.62 23.59 12.14
N ARG A 180 2.90 23.87 10.85
CA ARG A 180 3.34 25.20 10.38
C ARG A 180 2.26 26.25 10.66
N ASP A 181 1.00 25.93 10.34
CA ASP A 181 -0.15 26.82 10.59
C ASP A 181 -0.42 27.02 12.09
N ASN A 182 -0.34 25.96 12.91
CA ASN A 182 -0.37 26.11 14.37
C ASN A 182 0.75 27.04 14.87
N GLY A 183 1.93 26.97 14.25
CA GLY A 183 3.03 27.91 14.48
C GLY A 183 2.68 29.36 14.13
N VAL A 184 2.01 29.60 12.99
CA VAL A 184 1.52 30.93 12.59
C VAL A 184 0.47 31.44 13.58
N LEU A 185 -0.54 30.63 13.90
CA LEU A 185 -1.63 30.98 14.82
C LEU A 185 -1.11 31.32 16.23
N ARG A 186 -0.18 30.52 16.77
CA ARG A 186 0.46 30.80 18.08
C ARG A 186 1.20 32.13 18.09
N ARG A 187 1.91 32.50 16.99
CA ARG A 187 2.55 33.81 16.85
C ARG A 187 1.52 34.94 16.75
N GLY A 188 0.42 34.74 16.02
CA GLY A 188 -0.69 35.69 15.92
C GLY A 188 -1.34 35.99 17.27
N VAL A 189 -1.70 34.95 18.03
CA VAL A 189 -2.29 35.08 19.37
C VAL A 189 -1.32 35.77 20.34
N ALA A 190 -0.03 35.42 20.31
CA ALA A 190 0.98 36.09 21.14
C ALA A 190 1.16 37.58 20.79
N ALA A 191 1.04 37.96 19.51
CA ALA A 191 1.06 39.36 19.09
C ALA A 191 -0.23 40.10 19.49
N GLN A 192 -1.38 39.44 19.45
CA GLN A 192 -2.66 40.00 19.91
C GLN A 192 -2.67 40.25 21.42
N HIS A 193 -2.13 39.32 22.22
CA HIS A 193 -1.99 39.48 23.67
C HIS A 193 -1.17 40.72 24.04
N ARG A 194 0.00 40.91 23.40
CA ARG A 194 0.86 42.08 23.62
C ARG A 194 0.13 43.40 23.33
N ARG A 195 -0.59 43.47 22.21
CA ARG A 195 -1.42 44.64 21.84
C ARG A 195 -2.53 44.91 22.86
N GLN A 196 -3.14 43.86 23.43
CA GLN A 196 -4.12 44.05 24.50
C GLN A 196 -3.46 44.62 25.76
N GLU A 197 -2.32 44.10 26.20
CA GLU A 197 -1.58 44.65 27.34
C GLU A 197 -1.15 46.12 27.12
N GLU A 198 -0.74 46.48 25.89
CA GLU A 198 -0.43 47.85 25.48
C GLU A 198 -1.66 48.77 25.62
N LEU A 199 -2.82 48.36 25.10
CA LEU A 199 -4.08 49.11 25.24
C LEU A 199 -4.52 49.24 26.71
N GLU A 200 -4.32 48.21 27.54
CA GLU A 200 -4.61 48.24 28.98
C GLU A 200 -3.69 49.22 29.74
N ARG A 201 -2.39 49.25 29.39
CA ARG A 201 -1.42 50.23 29.92
C ARG A 201 -1.81 51.66 29.55
N ASP A 202 -2.13 51.91 28.29
CA ASP A 202 -2.54 53.22 27.78
C ASP A 202 -3.86 53.69 28.38
N ASN A 203 -4.84 52.78 28.53
CA ASN A 203 -6.09 53.07 29.23
C ASN A 203 -5.83 53.48 30.70
N GLY A 204 -4.85 52.84 31.35
CA GLY A 204 -4.35 53.23 32.67
C GLY A 204 -3.68 54.62 32.70
N VAL A 205 -2.89 54.97 31.68
CA VAL A 205 -2.31 56.32 31.52
C VAL A 205 -3.40 57.36 31.36
N LEU A 206 -4.36 57.14 30.45
CA LEU A 206 -5.48 58.03 30.17
C LEU A 206 -6.33 58.28 31.42
N LYS A 207 -6.68 57.24 32.18
CA LYS A 207 -7.41 57.36 33.47
C LYS A 207 -6.67 58.27 34.46
N ARG A 208 -5.34 58.13 34.60
CA ARG A 208 -4.53 59.01 35.46
C ARG A 208 -4.46 60.45 34.92
N GLY A 209 -4.39 60.62 33.60
CA GLY A 209 -4.45 61.93 32.93
C GLY A 209 -5.75 62.67 33.21
N VAL A 210 -6.90 62.01 32.98
CA VAL A 210 -8.25 62.55 33.26
C VAL A 210 -8.40 62.95 34.72
N ALA A 211 -8.00 62.09 35.67
CA ALA A 211 -8.05 62.41 37.10
C ALA A 211 -7.16 63.62 37.47
N THR A 212 -6.04 63.81 36.78
CA THR A 212 -5.14 64.97 36.98
C THR A 212 -5.73 66.25 36.40
N LEU A 213 -6.36 66.18 35.22
CA LEU A 213 -7.06 67.32 34.61
C LEU A 213 -8.26 67.76 35.45
N HIS A 214 -9.04 66.81 35.99
CA HIS A 214 -10.17 67.11 36.87
C HIS A 214 -9.74 67.90 38.11
N ARG A 215 -8.69 67.43 38.82
CA ARG A 215 -8.11 68.15 39.97
C ARG A 215 -7.61 69.55 39.62
N ARG A 216 -7.00 69.73 38.44
CA ARG A 216 -6.56 71.06 37.95
C ARG A 216 -7.74 71.98 37.65
N HIS A 217 -8.83 71.45 37.09
CA HIS A 217 -10.06 72.21 36.85
C HIS A 217 -10.71 72.64 38.17
N GLU A 218 -10.84 71.73 39.16
CA GLU A 218 -11.30 72.09 40.50
C GLU A 218 -10.44 73.19 41.15
N GLN A 219 -9.12 73.12 41.01
CA GLN A 219 -8.20 74.13 41.53
C GLN A 219 -8.39 75.49 40.83
N ALA A 220 -8.58 75.49 39.51
CA ALA A 220 -8.85 76.68 38.73
C ALA A 220 -10.19 77.34 39.10
N GLU A 221 -11.26 76.56 39.29
CA GLU A 221 -12.56 77.06 39.76
C GLU A 221 -12.48 77.67 41.15
N ARG A 222 -11.75 77.04 42.09
CA ARG A 222 -11.51 77.60 43.43
C ARG A 222 -10.76 78.94 43.37
N ALA A 223 -9.68 79.01 42.58
CA ALA A 223 -8.93 80.25 42.37
C ALA A 223 -9.78 81.35 41.69
N ALA A 224 -10.60 81.00 40.70
CA ALA A 224 -11.52 81.94 40.05
C ALA A 224 -12.59 82.45 41.02
N ALA A 225 -13.10 81.59 41.93
CA ALA A 225 -14.03 81.99 42.97
C ALA A 225 -13.38 82.91 44.03
N GLU A 226 -12.10 82.71 44.36
CA GLU A 226 -11.34 83.62 45.23
C GLU A 226 -11.06 84.98 44.57
N LEU A 227 -10.72 85.00 43.28
CA LEU A 227 -10.52 86.24 42.54
C LEU A 227 -11.82 87.05 42.47
N LYS A 228 -12.96 86.42 42.13
CA LYS A 228 -14.28 87.07 42.12
C LYS A 228 -14.67 87.68 43.48
N LYS A 229 -14.27 87.06 44.60
CA LYS A 229 -14.45 87.66 45.95
C LYS A 229 -13.61 88.92 46.13
N LYS A 230 -12.31 88.86 45.80
CA LYS A 230 -11.38 89.99 45.88
C LYS A 230 -11.81 91.15 44.96
N GLU A 231 -12.33 90.86 43.77
CA GLU A 231 -12.92 91.84 42.87
C GLU A 231 -14.14 92.55 43.50
N ALA A 232 -15.04 91.80 44.15
CA ALA A 232 -16.19 92.38 44.85
C ALA A 232 -15.78 93.21 46.08
N GLU A 233 -14.80 92.75 46.86
CA GLU A 233 -14.21 93.46 48.01
C GLU A 233 -13.57 94.79 47.56
N LEU A 234 -12.76 94.77 46.49
CA LEU A 234 -12.14 95.96 45.91
C LEU A 234 -13.16 96.91 45.28
N ALA A 235 -14.22 96.39 44.65
CA ALA A 235 -15.31 97.20 44.13
C ALA A 235 -16.07 97.94 45.25
N ALA A 236 -16.34 97.25 46.38
CA ALA A 236 -16.95 97.86 47.56
C ALA A 236 -16.05 98.92 48.21
N ALA A 237 -14.73 98.65 48.32
CA ALA A 237 -13.76 99.61 48.84
C ALA A 237 -13.65 100.86 47.95
N ASN A 238 -13.56 100.69 46.62
CA ASN A 238 -13.52 101.78 45.65
C ASN A 238 -14.82 102.61 45.67
N TYR A 239 -15.99 101.96 45.83
CA TYR A 239 -17.26 102.66 46.01
C TYR A 239 -17.26 103.52 47.28
N ALA A 240 -16.82 102.97 48.41
CA ALA A 240 -16.75 103.70 49.68
C ALA A 240 -15.81 104.92 49.60
N LEU A 241 -14.62 104.77 49.01
CA LEU A 241 -13.70 105.87 48.73
C LEU A 241 -14.33 106.93 47.81
N GLY A 242 -15.04 106.50 46.76
CA GLY A 242 -15.76 107.40 45.85
C GLY A 242 -16.96 108.11 46.48
N VAL A 243 -17.51 107.61 47.58
CA VAL A 243 -18.50 108.34 48.41
C VAL A 243 -17.80 109.32 49.35
N GLN A 244 -16.70 108.92 50.00
CA GLN A 244 -15.91 109.81 50.86
C GLN A 244 -15.37 111.03 50.11
N ALA A 245 -14.82 110.84 48.90
CA ALA A 245 -14.33 111.92 48.04
C ALA A 245 -15.44 112.93 47.73
N ARG A 246 -16.59 112.46 47.22
CA ARG A 246 -17.75 113.33 46.95
C ARG A 246 -18.28 114.02 48.21
N GLY A 247 -18.20 113.39 49.38
CA GLY A 247 -18.52 114.02 50.66
C GLY A 247 -17.53 115.13 51.07
N ALA A 248 -16.23 114.93 50.83
CA ALA A 248 -15.19 115.91 51.09
C ALA A 248 -15.29 117.12 50.14
N ASP A 249 -15.53 116.88 48.85
CA ASP A 249 -15.78 117.94 47.87
C ASP A 249 -17.09 118.69 48.17
N SER A 250 -18.17 117.98 48.54
CA SER A 250 -19.42 118.63 48.98
C SER A 250 -19.19 119.56 50.17
N ARG A 251 -18.35 119.17 51.14
CA ARG A 251 -17.96 120.03 52.27
C ARG A 251 -17.12 121.23 51.82
N ARG A 252 -16.19 121.07 50.87
CA ARG A 252 -15.46 122.19 50.26
C ARG A 252 -16.38 123.20 49.59
N PHE A 253 -17.35 122.74 48.81
CA PHE A 253 -18.28 123.63 48.10
C PHE A 253 -19.37 124.23 48.99
N GLN A 254 -19.74 123.59 50.11
CA GLN A 254 -20.65 124.18 51.10
C GLN A 254 -20.07 125.43 51.77
N VAL A 255 -18.75 125.52 51.95
CA VAL A 255 -18.08 126.74 52.48
C VAL A 255 -18.23 127.95 51.55
N PHE A 256 -18.58 127.74 50.28
CA PHE A 256 -18.80 128.81 49.30
C PHE A 256 -20.26 129.22 49.07
N ARG A 257 -21.23 128.59 49.76
CA ARG A 257 -22.60 129.15 49.84
C ARG A 257 -22.73 130.09 51.04
N GLY A 258 -22.48 131.38 50.78
CA GLY A 258 -23.01 132.44 51.64
C GLY A 258 -24.54 132.42 51.66
N PRO A 259 -25.19 133.08 52.65
CA PRO A 259 -26.64 133.19 52.70
C PRO A 259 -27.17 133.99 51.49
N ASP A 260 -28.34 133.61 50.99
CA ASP A 260 -29.05 134.41 50.00
C ASP A 260 -29.41 135.79 50.59
N VAL A 261 -29.21 136.85 49.80
CA VAL A 261 -29.55 138.24 50.16
C VAL A 261 -30.42 138.82 49.04
N PHE A 262 -31.42 139.61 49.44
CA PHE A 262 -32.34 140.34 48.55
C PHE A 262 -31.65 141.46 47.76
#